data_AF-A0A964LNU9-F1
#
_entry.id   AF-A0A964LNU9-F1
#
_cell.length_a   1.000
_cell.length_b   1.000
_cell.length_c   1.000
_cell.angle_alpha   90.00
_cell.angle_beta   90.00
_cell.angle_gamma   90.00
#
_symmetry.space_group_name_H-M   'P 1'
#
loop_
_entity.id
_entity.type
_entity.pdbx_description
1 polymer ?
#
loop_
_entity_poly.entity_id
_entity_poly.type
_entity_poly.pdbx_seq_one_letter_code
_entity_poly.pdbx_strand_id
1 'polypeptide(L)'
;MARSQIRQTQKPPIDAWGAGRLGLIFSLLYRFGPPRWSQYVRKNWSGQRLVIGIPYLWLILFFAVPFIIVLKLSFSEVRLAMPPFAPLIEKVSDAAYALNVNLGNYLFLLSDTLYVNSYLYSVKVAAVSTVFCLLIGYPMSYAIARSTPTMRNIWLMLIILPFWTS
;
A
#
# COMPACT_ATOMS: atom_id res chain seq x y z
N MET A 1 32.98 32.08 37.72
CA MET A 1 32.24 31.36 38.79
C MET A 1 30.77 31.15 38.37
N ALA A 2 30.50 30.48 37.24
CA ALA A 2 29.14 30.37 36.67
C ALA A 2 28.97 29.19 35.69
N ARG A 3 29.30 27.95 36.11
CA ARG A 3 29.16 26.75 35.27
C ARG A 3 28.71 25.48 36.02
N SER A 4 27.96 25.62 37.11
CA SER A 4 27.51 24.46 37.92
C SER A 4 25.99 24.21 37.95
N GLN A 5 25.18 24.92 37.16
CA GLN A 5 23.71 24.85 37.27
C GLN A 5 22.99 24.02 36.17
N ILE A 6 23.69 23.48 35.16
CA ILE A 6 23.05 22.76 34.03
C ILE A 6 23.07 21.23 34.21
N ARG A 7 22.80 20.75 35.43
CA ARG A 7 22.57 19.31 35.64
C ARG A 7 21.45 19.05 36.64
N GLN A 8 20.37 19.82 36.54
CA GLN A 8 19.08 19.39 37.06
C GLN A 8 18.53 18.31 36.13
N THR A 9 18.91 17.06 36.40
CA THR A 9 18.16 15.91 35.92
C THR A 9 16.78 16.01 36.54
N GLN A 10 15.79 16.40 35.74
CA GLN A 10 14.38 16.43 36.09
C GLN A 10 14.01 15.03 36.60
N LYS A 11 14.02 14.87 37.93
CA LYS A 11 13.63 13.66 38.64
C LYS A 11 12.15 13.44 38.31
N PRO A 12 11.75 12.26 37.80
CA PRO A 12 10.35 12.02 37.47
C PRO A 12 9.50 12.18 38.74
N PRO A 13 8.23 12.61 38.63
CA PRO A 13 7.33 12.70 39.76
C PRO A 13 6.93 11.27 40.20
N ILE A 14 7.82 10.61 40.93
CA ILE A 14 7.62 9.28 41.52
C ILE A 14 6.57 9.31 42.64
N ASP A 15 6.20 10.50 43.08
CA ASP A 15 5.26 10.84 44.13
C ASP A 15 3.83 11.10 43.61
N ALA A 16 3.65 11.38 42.31
CA ALA A 16 2.32 11.62 41.72
C ALA A 16 1.54 10.33 41.38
N TRP A 17 2.25 9.21 41.24
CA TRP A 17 1.67 7.92 40.88
C TRP A 17 2.01 6.94 42.00
N GLY A 18 1.05 6.70 42.89
CA GLY A 18 1.22 5.97 44.14
C GLY A 18 2.10 4.73 44.01
N ALA A 19 2.87 4.45 45.08
CA ALA A 19 3.90 3.42 45.20
C ALA A 19 3.40 1.96 45.09
N GLY A 20 2.56 1.66 44.10
CA GLY A 20 2.12 0.34 43.72
C GLY A 20 2.98 -0.24 42.60
N ARG A 21 2.83 -1.55 42.35
CA ARG A 21 3.58 -2.30 41.32
C ARG A 21 3.52 -1.68 39.92
N LEU A 22 2.43 -0.96 39.61
CA LEU A 22 2.26 -0.23 38.36
C LEU A 22 3.24 0.94 38.21
N GLY A 23 3.56 1.67 39.30
CA GLY A 23 4.56 2.74 39.28
C GLY A 23 5.99 2.23 39.05
N LEU A 24 6.31 1.03 39.54
CA LEU A 24 7.59 0.36 39.25
C LEU A 24 7.69 -0.06 37.79
N ILE A 25 6.62 -0.63 37.21
CA ILE A 25 6.60 -1.01 35.79
C ILE A 25 6.72 0.22 34.90
N PHE A 26 5.97 1.31 35.22
CA PHE A 26 6.06 2.56 34.47
C PHE A 26 7.44 3.21 34.59
N SER A 27 8.04 3.23 35.79
CA SER A 27 9.39 3.77 35.97
C SER A 27 10.47 2.94 35.28
N LEU A 28 10.34 1.60 35.23
CA LEU A 28 11.21 0.73 34.44
C LEU A 28 11.01 0.94 32.92
N LEU A 29 9.76 1.08 32.48
CA LEU A 29 9.40 1.36 31.08
C LEU A 29 9.96 2.72 30.63
N TYR A 30 9.93 3.75 31.47
CA TYR A 30 10.54 5.06 31.17
C TYR A 30 12.06 5.05 31.31
N ARG A 31 12.62 4.25 32.22
CA ARG A 31 14.08 4.08 32.37
C ARG A 31 14.71 3.38 31.17
N PHE A 32 14.00 2.43 30.56
CA PHE A 32 14.37 1.77 29.31
C PHE A 32 13.62 2.32 28.08
N GLY A 33 12.91 3.43 28.25
CA GLY A 33 12.00 3.99 27.24
C GLY A 33 12.73 4.45 25.98
N PRO A 34 11.98 4.74 24.89
CA PRO A 34 12.46 4.81 23.52
C PRO A 34 13.20 6.09 23.03
N PRO A 35 13.66 7.09 23.83
CA PRO A 35 14.25 8.29 23.24
C PRO A 35 15.65 8.09 22.65
N ARG A 36 16.34 6.97 22.91
CA ARG A 36 17.74 6.81 22.47
C ARG A 36 17.80 6.40 20.99
N TRP A 37 17.02 5.40 20.58
CA TRP A 37 17.01 4.92 19.19
C TRP A 37 16.49 5.97 18.21
N SER A 38 15.49 6.78 18.59
CA SER A 38 14.98 7.84 17.73
C SER A 38 15.99 8.96 17.49
N GLN A 39 16.83 9.29 18.48
CA GLN A 39 17.87 10.31 18.33
C GLN A 39 19.11 9.81 17.57
N TYR A 40 19.47 8.53 17.71
CA TYR A 40 20.52 7.91 16.89
C TYR A 40 20.12 7.83 15.40
N VAL A 41 18.87 7.47 15.11
CA VAL A 41 18.32 7.41 13.75
C VAL A 41 18.15 8.81 13.13
N ARG A 42 17.78 9.82 13.93
CA ARG A 42 17.65 11.23 13.48
C ARG A 42 19.00 11.91 13.20
N LYS A 43 20.08 11.50 13.87
CA LYS A 43 21.43 12.09 13.70
C LYS A 43 22.16 11.50 12.48
N ASN A 44 21.93 10.23 12.15
CA ASN A 44 22.44 9.60 10.93
C ASN A 44 21.32 9.53 9.88
N TRP A 45 21.18 10.60 9.08
CA TRP A 45 20.20 10.75 7.99
C TRP A 45 20.12 9.56 7.02
N SER A 46 21.19 8.76 6.91
CA SER A 46 21.25 7.52 6.12
C SER A 46 20.51 6.33 6.77
N GLY A 47 20.49 6.23 8.10
CA GLY A 47 19.88 5.11 8.82
C GLY A 47 18.36 5.09 8.73
N GLN A 48 17.70 6.25 8.75
CA GLN A 48 16.24 6.36 8.62
C GLN A 48 15.74 5.90 7.24
N ARG A 49 16.49 6.22 6.17
CA ARG A 49 16.16 5.78 4.80
C ARG A 49 16.35 4.29 4.60
N LEU A 50 17.32 3.68 5.27
CA LEU A 50 17.59 2.25 5.18
C LEU A 50 16.50 1.44 5.93
N VAL A 51 16.08 1.90 7.11
CA VAL A 51 14.99 1.28 7.89
C VAL A 51 13.65 1.35 7.16
N ILE A 52 13.36 2.46 6.47
CA ILE A 52 12.15 2.58 5.63
C ILE A 52 12.34 1.84 4.30
N GLY A 53 13.54 1.86 3.72
CA GLY A 53 13.85 1.28 2.42
C GLY A 53 13.70 -0.23 2.38
N ILE A 54 14.01 -0.95 3.47
CA ILE A 54 13.87 -2.41 3.54
C ILE A 54 12.41 -2.87 3.32
N PRO A 55 11.40 -2.38 4.08
CA PRO A 55 9.99 -2.69 3.81
C PRO A 55 9.54 -2.29 2.40
N TYR A 56 9.94 -1.12 1.90
CA TYR A 56 9.57 -0.69 0.56
C TYR A 56 10.18 -1.56 -0.54
N LEU A 57 11.44 -1.97 -0.39
CA LEU A 57 12.10 -2.87 -1.32
C LEU A 57 11.38 -4.22 -1.35
N TRP A 58 11.00 -4.75 -0.18
CA TRP A 58 10.22 -5.97 -0.08
C TRP A 58 8.87 -5.84 -0.80
N LEU A 59 8.13 -4.75 -0.56
CA LEU A 59 6.84 -4.49 -1.22
C LEU A 59 6.99 -4.39 -2.73
N ILE A 60 7.98 -3.63 -3.22
CA ILE A 60 8.24 -3.48 -4.66
C ILE A 60 8.62 -4.82 -5.27
N LEU A 61 9.48 -5.61 -4.62
CA LEU A 61 9.88 -6.93 -5.12
C LEU A 61 8.66 -7.85 -5.26
N PHE A 62 7.85 -7.99 -4.21
CA PHE A 62 6.66 -8.86 -4.24
C PHE A 62 5.55 -8.36 -5.16
N PHE A 63 5.43 -7.04 -5.35
CA PHE A 63 4.48 -6.46 -6.30
C PHE A 63 4.96 -6.57 -7.76
N ALA A 64 6.26 -6.38 -8.01
CA ALA A 64 6.81 -6.39 -9.36
C ALA A 64 6.95 -7.80 -9.94
N VAL A 65 7.27 -8.82 -9.12
CA VAL A 65 7.40 -10.21 -9.58
C VAL A 65 6.17 -10.71 -10.36
N PRO A 66 4.93 -10.65 -9.85
CA PRO A 66 3.76 -11.11 -10.60
C PRO A 66 3.53 -10.28 -11.87
N PHE A 67 3.81 -8.98 -11.84
CA PHE A 67 3.68 -8.12 -13.02
C PHE A 67 4.68 -8.47 -14.12
N ILE A 68 5.94 -8.76 -13.75
CA ILE A 68 6.99 -9.20 -14.68
C ILE A 68 6.60 -10.54 -15.32
N ILE A 69 6.02 -11.46 -14.54
CA ILE A 69 5.53 -12.74 -15.07
C ILE A 69 4.44 -12.50 -16.12
N VAL A 70 3.42 -11.68 -15.81
CA VAL A 70 2.33 -11.36 -16.76
C VAL A 70 2.88 -10.66 -18.00
N LEU A 71 3.85 -9.75 -17.85
CA LEU A 71 4.48 -9.06 -18.98
C LEU A 71 5.21 -10.06 -19.88
N LYS A 72 5.99 -10.99 -19.30
CA LYS A 72 6.65 -12.07 -20.07
C LYS A 72 5.64 -12.96 -20.80
N LEU A 73 4.50 -13.24 -20.18
CA LEU A 73 3.42 -14.00 -20.81
C LEU A 73 2.77 -13.22 -21.97
N SER A 74 2.58 -11.91 -21.81
CA SER A 74 1.94 -11.05 -22.82
C SER A 74 2.72 -10.96 -24.15
N PHE A 75 4.03 -11.22 -24.13
CA PHE A 75 4.88 -11.29 -25.32
C PHE A 75 5.19 -12.72 -25.80
N SER A 76 4.80 -13.74 -25.04
CA SER A 76 5.02 -15.16 -25.36
C SER A 76 3.86 -15.72 -26.19
N GLU A 77 4.17 -16.56 -27.17
CA GLU A 77 3.17 -17.22 -27.99
C GLU A 77 2.38 -18.24 -27.16
N VAL A 78 1.10 -17.95 -26.91
CA VAL A 78 0.17 -18.92 -26.29
C VAL A 78 -0.12 -20.02 -27.31
N ARG A 79 0.66 -21.09 -27.27
CA ARG A 79 0.39 -22.32 -28.03
C ARG A 79 -0.64 -23.16 -27.25
N LEU A 80 -1.70 -23.60 -27.93
CA LEU A 80 -2.62 -24.65 -27.44
C LEU A 80 -1.95 -26.04 -27.53
N ALA A 81 -0.75 -26.20 -26.97
CA ALA A 81 -0.02 -27.46 -26.87
C ALA A 81 0.51 -27.63 -25.44
N MET A 82 0.71 -28.87 -24.99
CA MET A 82 1.35 -29.17 -23.71
C MET A 82 2.87 -29.20 -23.94
N PRO A 83 3.72 -28.32 -23.36
CA PRO A 83 3.46 -27.26 -22.37
C PRO A 83 2.95 -25.93 -22.98
N PRO A 84 2.01 -25.21 -22.32
CA PRO A 84 1.26 -24.09 -22.90
C PRO A 84 2.02 -22.75 -22.89
N PHE A 85 3.35 -22.78 -23.02
CA PHE A 85 4.20 -21.59 -23.15
C PHE A 85 5.42 -21.94 -24.01
N ALA A 86 5.61 -21.24 -25.13
CA ALA A 86 6.87 -21.31 -25.86
C ALA A 86 7.94 -20.51 -25.07
N PRO A 87 9.11 -21.10 -24.75
CA PRO A 87 10.18 -20.35 -24.12
C PRO A 87 10.61 -19.18 -25.01
N LEU A 88 10.62 -17.96 -24.46
CA LEU A 88 10.99 -16.73 -25.17
C LEU A 88 12.44 -16.73 -25.72
N ILE A 89 13.25 -17.71 -25.32
CA ILE A 89 14.64 -17.91 -25.72
C ILE A 89 14.79 -19.39 -26.06
N GLU A 90 14.71 -19.72 -27.33
CA GLU A 90 15.10 -21.04 -27.83
C GLU A 90 16.54 -20.92 -28.37
N LYS A 91 17.47 -21.68 -27.77
CA LYS A 91 18.86 -21.74 -28.25
C LYS A 91 18.88 -22.68 -29.46
N VAL A 92 18.63 -22.15 -30.65
CA VAL A 92 18.52 -22.96 -31.89
C VAL A 92 19.90 -23.45 -32.38
N SER A 93 21.00 -22.74 -32.08
CA SER A 93 22.40 -23.21 -32.24
C SER A 93 23.38 -22.24 -31.54
N ASP A 94 24.67 -22.61 -31.44
CA ASP A 94 25.70 -21.98 -30.58
C ASP A 94 26.02 -20.48 -30.78
N ALA A 95 25.31 -19.78 -31.67
CA ALA A 95 25.49 -18.34 -31.89
C ALA A 95 24.20 -17.54 -32.21
N ALA A 96 23.00 -18.14 -32.09
CA ALA A 96 21.76 -17.43 -32.42
C ALA A 96 20.66 -17.62 -31.36
N TYR A 97 20.23 -16.50 -30.78
CA TYR A 97 19.05 -16.40 -29.92
C TYR A 97 17.88 -15.90 -30.77
N ALA A 98 16.85 -16.73 -30.96
CA ALA A 98 15.62 -16.30 -31.64
C ALA A 98 14.66 -15.71 -30.61
N LEU A 99 14.39 -14.41 -30.72
CA LEU A 99 13.38 -13.71 -29.92
C LEU A 99 12.04 -13.77 -30.66
N ASN A 100 11.17 -14.71 -30.30
CA ASN A 100 9.81 -14.81 -30.83
C ASN A 100 8.87 -13.86 -30.08
N VAL A 101 8.89 -12.57 -30.44
CA VAL A 101 7.97 -11.56 -29.89
C VAL A 101 6.74 -11.48 -30.78
N ASN A 102 5.62 -12.04 -30.33
CA ASN A 102 4.39 -12.06 -31.11
C ASN A 102 3.51 -10.83 -30.81
N LEU A 103 3.69 -9.77 -31.60
CA LEU A 103 2.82 -8.58 -31.56
C LEU A 103 1.43 -8.84 -32.18
N GLY A 104 1.24 -9.96 -32.88
CA GLY A 104 -0.04 -10.38 -33.46
C GLY A 104 -1.11 -10.65 -32.40
N ASN A 105 -0.73 -11.10 -31.21
CA ASN A 105 -1.65 -11.29 -30.08
C ASN A 105 -2.41 -10.00 -29.71
N TYR A 106 -1.71 -8.85 -29.71
CA TYR A 106 -2.35 -7.56 -29.43
C TYR A 106 -3.26 -7.09 -30.58
N LEU A 107 -2.90 -7.38 -31.82
CA LEU A 107 -3.72 -7.04 -32.99
C LEU A 107 -5.00 -7.90 -33.06
N PHE A 108 -4.93 -9.17 -32.65
CA PHE A 108 -6.10 -10.04 -32.52
C PHE A 108 -7.10 -9.52 -31.48
N LEU A 109 -6.61 -9.06 -30.31
CA LEU A 109 -7.47 -8.46 -29.27
C LEU A 109 -8.20 -7.19 -29.71
N LEU A 110 -7.60 -6.41 -30.63
CA LEU A 110 -8.18 -5.17 -31.14
C LEU A 110 -9.11 -5.38 -32.36
N SER A 111 -8.93 -6.47 -33.10
CA SER A 111 -9.72 -6.77 -34.30
C SER A 111 -10.96 -7.61 -34.01
N ASP A 112 -10.96 -8.38 -32.93
CA ASP A 112 -12.12 -9.16 -32.53
C ASP A 112 -13.19 -8.27 -31.86
N THR A 113 -14.31 -8.13 -32.54
CA THR A 113 -15.48 -7.36 -32.10
C THR A 113 -16.00 -7.78 -30.73
N LEU A 114 -15.86 -9.05 -30.32
CA LEU A 114 -16.32 -9.53 -29.03
C LEU A 114 -15.49 -8.95 -27.87
N TYR A 115 -14.16 -8.91 -28.02
CA TYR A 115 -13.25 -8.38 -27.02
C TYR A 115 -13.40 -6.86 -26.89
N VAL A 116 -13.48 -6.14 -28.02
CA VAL A 116 -13.69 -4.69 -28.04
C VAL A 116 -15.03 -4.32 -27.41
N ASN A 117 -16.11 -5.04 -27.74
CA ASN A 117 -17.43 -4.79 -27.17
C ASN A 117 -17.44 -5.04 -25.65
N SER A 118 -16.80 -6.11 -25.19
CA SER A 118 -16.71 -6.43 -23.75
C SER A 118 -15.93 -5.34 -23.00
N TYR A 119 -14.80 -4.88 -23.56
CA TYR A 119 -14.00 -3.81 -22.98
C TYR A 119 -14.79 -2.49 -22.89
N LEU A 120 -15.45 -2.08 -23.98
CA LEU A 120 -16.27 -0.87 -24.01
C LEU A 120 -17.47 -0.97 -23.05
N TYR A 121 -18.06 -2.16 -22.91
CA TYR A 121 -19.11 -2.38 -21.93
C TYR A 121 -18.61 -2.19 -20.49
N SER A 122 -17.46 -2.76 -20.13
CA SER A 122 -16.84 -2.55 -18.81
C SER A 122 -16.55 -1.08 -18.55
N VAL A 123 -15.98 -0.35 -19.53
CA VAL A 123 -15.72 1.09 -19.40
C VAL A 123 -17.02 1.88 -19.24
N LYS A 124 -18.05 1.54 -20.01
CA LYS A 124 -19.38 2.18 -19.91
C LYS A 124 -20.00 1.96 -18.53
N VAL A 125 -19.98 0.72 -18.02
CA VAL A 125 -20.50 0.39 -16.70
C VAL A 125 -19.72 1.14 -15.61
N ALA A 126 -18.38 1.17 -15.69
CA ALA A 126 -17.54 1.89 -14.73
C ALA A 126 -17.77 3.42 -14.76
N ALA A 127 -17.94 4.00 -15.95
CA ALA A 127 -18.22 5.43 -16.10
C ALA A 127 -19.60 5.78 -15.53
N VAL A 128 -20.63 5.00 -15.89
CA VAL A 128 -22.00 5.19 -15.40
C VAL A 128 -22.04 5.02 -13.87
N SER A 129 -21.41 3.98 -13.31
CA SER A 129 -21.35 3.79 -11.86
C SER A 129 -20.61 4.92 -11.17
N THR A 130 -19.49 5.40 -11.72
CA THR A 130 -18.76 6.56 -11.17
C THR A 130 -19.63 7.81 -11.14
N VAL A 131 -20.36 8.08 -12.21
CA VAL A 131 -21.28 9.23 -12.27
C VAL A 131 -22.38 9.10 -11.22
N PHE A 132 -23.03 7.94 -11.09
CA PHE A 132 -24.04 7.72 -10.04
C PHE A 132 -23.46 7.84 -8.63
N CYS A 133 -22.27 7.28 -8.39
CA CYS A 133 -21.55 7.41 -7.12
C CYS A 133 -21.26 8.88 -6.79
N LEU A 134 -20.87 9.69 -7.76
CA LEU A 134 -20.67 11.13 -7.55
C LEU A 134 -21.99 11.86 -7.33
N LEU A 135 -23.01 11.59 -8.14
CA LEU A 135 -24.32 12.23 -8.02
C LEU A 135 -25.00 11.97 -6.68
N ILE A 136 -24.82 10.79 -6.09
CA ILE A 136 -25.42 10.41 -4.80
C ILE A 136 -24.46 10.70 -3.65
N GLY A 137 -23.20 10.31 -3.77
CA GLY A 137 -22.19 10.45 -2.73
C GLY A 137 -21.79 11.90 -2.45
N TYR A 138 -21.73 12.76 -3.48
CA TYR A 138 -21.40 14.17 -3.31
C TYR A 138 -22.44 14.92 -2.46
N PRO A 139 -23.75 14.94 -2.78
CA PRO A 139 -24.73 15.63 -1.94
C PRO A 139 -24.83 15.02 -0.54
N MET A 140 -24.67 13.70 -0.41
CA MET A 140 -24.66 13.03 0.90
C MET A 140 -23.49 13.49 1.76
N SER A 141 -22.26 13.47 1.23
CA SER A 141 -21.07 13.94 1.97
C SER A 141 -21.17 15.42 2.35
N TYR A 142 -21.74 16.24 1.46
CA TYR A 142 -21.99 17.65 1.70
C TYR A 142 -23.01 17.88 2.83
N ALA A 143 -24.09 17.11 2.88
CA ALA A 143 -25.07 17.17 3.96
C ALA A 143 -24.45 16.78 5.32
N ILE A 144 -23.59 15.77 5.34
CA ILE A 144 -22.88 15.32 6.56
C ILE A 144 -21.88 16.38 7.04
N ALA A 145 -21.15 17.01 6.09
CA ALA A 145 -20.21 18.08 6.40
C ALA A 145 -20.88 19.30 7.04
N ARG A 146 -22.14 19.60 6.66
CA ARG A 146 -22.94 20.72 7.22
C ARG A 146 -23.78 20.37 8.45
N SER A 147 -23.87 19.10 8.83
CA SER A 147 -24.68 18.65 9.97
C SER A 147 -24.01 18.96 11.32
N THR A 148 -24.83 19.05 12.38
CA THR A 148 -24.37 19.23 13.76
C THR A 148 -23.49 18.05 14.23
N PRO A 149 -22.59 18.24 15.21
CA PRO A 149 -21.63 17.21 15.62
C PRO A 149 -22.28 15.87 16.03
N THR A 150 -23.41 15.92 16.74
CA THR A 150 -24.15 14.72 17.17
C THR A 150 -24.74 13.96 15.98
N MET A 151 -25.34 14.67 15.03
CA MET A 151 -25.94 14.04 13.85
C MET A 151 -24.87 13.45 12.92
N ARG A 152 -23.75 14.16 12.73
CA ARG A 152 -22.62 13.68 11.91
C ARG A 152 -22.15 12.29 12.32
N ASN A 153 -21.97 12.06 13.63
CA ASN A 153 -21.54 10.75 14.14
C ASN A 153 -22.56 9.64 13.83
N ILE A 154 -23.86 9.94 13.90
CA ILE A 154 -24.92 8.99 13.55
C ILE A 154 -24.89 8.67 12.05
N TRP A 155 -24.78 9.68 11.18
CA TRP A 155 -24.68 9.48 9.73
C TRP A 155 -23.46 8.64 9.35
N LEU A 156 -22.30 8.90 9.96
CA LEU A 156 -21.09 8.12 9.73
C LEU A 156 -21.24 6.67 10.21
N MET A 157 -21.83 6.44 11.38
CA MET A 157 -22.10 5.09 11.87
C MET A 157 -23.06 4.33 10.93
N LEU A 158 -24.12 4.97 10.44
CA LEU A 158 -25.09 4.37 9.54
C LEU A 158 -24.46 3.92 8.20
N ILE A 159 -23.51 4.70 7.67
CA ILE A 159 -22.78 4.37 6.43
C ILE A 159 -21.85 3.19 6.63
N ILE A 160 -21.18 3.09 7.78
CA ILE A 160 -20.17 2.06 8.04
C ILE A 160 -20.82 0.71 8.41
N LEU A 161 -21.98 0.72 9.06
CA LEU A 161 -22.70 -0.47 9.51
C LEU A 161 -22.89 -1.55 8.41
N PRO A 162 -23.38 -1.24 7.19
CA PRO A 162 -23.51 -2.26 6.14
C PRO A 162 -22.18 -2.86 5.67
N PHE A 163 -21.05 -2.16 5.84
CA PHE A 163 -19.72 -2.73 5.55
C PHE A 163 -19.26 -3.71 6.63
N TRP A 164 -19.82 -3.63 7.84
CA TRP A 164 -19.49 -4.49 8.98
C TRP A 164 -20.40 -5.71 9.14
N THR A 165 -21.51 -5.78 8.40
CA THR A 165 -22.46 -6.91 8.44
C THR A 165 -22.24 -7.92 7.30
N SER A 166 -21.14 -7.78 6.55
CA SER A 166 -20.73 -8.70 5.47
C SER A 166 -19.62 -9.62 5.92
#